data_AF-A0A969QLE4-F1
#
_entry.id   AF-A0A969QLE4-F1
#
_cell.length_a   1.000
_cell.length_b   1.000
_cell.length_c   1.000
_cell.angle_alpha   90.00
_cell.angle_beta   90.00
_cell.angle_gamma   90.00
#
_symmetry.space_group_name_H-M   'P 1'
#
loop_
_entity.id
_entity.type
_entity.pdbx_description
1 polymer ?
#
loop_
_entity_poly.entity_id
_entity_poly.type
_entity_poly.pdbx_seq_one_letter_code
_entity_poly.pdbx_strand_id
1 'polypeptide(L)'
;MKPLSPPLSISRDEIRAIYAQGEDAVIAWVESLVARINALEARVEALENQKSQDSQNSSKPPSGDGFGKRTKSLRTKSGRQSGGQPDHPGSTLEWREAVDQVITHAVVNCLGCGASLEEVEVLNLNCRQVHDLPPLQ
;
A
#
# COMPACT_ATOMS: atom_id res chain seq x y z
N MET A 1 22.32 9.26 3.83
CA MET A 1 23.11 8.61 2.77
C MET A 1 24.36 8.03 3.42
N LYS A 2 24.58 6.70 3.36
CA LYS A 2 25.80 6.09 3.89
C LYS A 2 26.97 6.60 3.02
N PRO A 3 28.07 7.11 3.58
CA PRO A 3 29.17 7.61 2.76
C PRO A 3 29.69 6.48 1.87
N LEU A 4 29.91 6.80 0.60
CA LEU A 4 30.53 5.90 -0.36
C LEU A 4 31.90 5.54 0.21
N SER A 5 32.13 4.26 0.52
CA SER A 5 33.43 3.79 0.98
C SER A 5 34.50 4.27 0.00
N PRO A 6 35.64 4.82 0.46
CA PRO A 6 36.68 5.28 -0.43
C PRO A 6 37.14 4.12 -1.33
N PRO A 7 37.51 4.39 -2.60
CA PRO A 7 38.00 3.37 -3.50
C PRO A 7 39.22 2.70 -2.87
N LEU A 8 39.31 1.36 -3.00
CA LEU A 8 40.49 0.62 -2.60
C LEU A 8 41.68 1.13 -3.43
N SER A 9 42.56 1.91 -2.81
CA SER A 9 43.80 2.39 -3.43
C SER A 9 44.97 1.66 -2.77
N ILE A 10 45.63 0.80 -3.53
CA ILE A 10 46.87 0.15 -3.09
C ILE A 10 48.03 0.96 -3.67
N SER A 11 48.99 1.33 -2.82
CA SER A 11 50.19 2.04 -3.26
C SER A 11 51.23 1.09 -3.84
N ARG A 12 52.09 1.58 -4.74
CA ARG A 12 53.18 0.78 -5.30
C ARG A 12 54.18 0.32 -4.23
N ASP A 13 54.30 1.07 -3.15
CA ASP A 13 55.21 0.75 -2.06
C ASP A 13 54.67 -0.38 -1.18
N GLU A 14 53.35 -0.46 -0.98
CA GLU A 14 52.70 -1.60 -0.34
C GLU A 14 52.90 -2.90 -1.14
N ILE A 15 52.77 -2.83 -2.47
CA ILE A 15 53.00 -3.99 -3.35
C ILE A 15 54.46 -4.47 -3.24
N ARG A 16 55.41 -3.53 -3.22
CA ARG A 16 56.84 -3.84 -3.05
C ARG A 16 57.12 -4.45 -1.68
N ALA A 17 56.47 -3.97 -0.63
CA ALA A 17 56.62 -4.50 0.72
C ALA A 17 56.11 -5.95 0.83
N ILE A 18 55.00 -6.29 0.15
CA ILE A 18 54.50 -7.67 0.08
C ILE A 18 55.46 -8.55 -0.74
N TYR A 19 55.95 -8.04 -1.88
CA TYR A 19 56.93 -8.77 -2.70
C TYR A 19 58.23 -9.08 -1.94
N ALA A 20 58.70 -8.14 -1.11
CA ALA A 20 59.89 -8.33 -0.28
C ALA A 20 59.75 -9.41 0.80
N GLN A 21 58.52 -9.80 1.16
CA GLN A 21 58.25 -10.86 2.15
C GLN A 21 58.35 -12.27 1.56
N GLY A 22 58.49 -12.40 0.23
CA GLY A 22 58.67 -13.67 -0.45
C GLY A 22 57.41 -14.16 -1.19
N GLU A 23 57.54 -15.32 -1.83
CA GLU A 23 56.54 -15.90 -2.72
C GLU A 23 55.21 -16.21 -2.00
N ASP A 24 55.27 -16.82 -0.81
CA ASP A 24 54.08 -17.19 -0.03
C ASP A 24 53.21 -15.97 0.32
N ALA A 25 53.82 -14.82 0.61
CA ALA A 25 53.10 -13.58 0.91
C ALA A 25 52.36 -13.03 -0.31
N VAL A 26 52.96 -13.15 -1.50
CA VAL A 26 52.33 -12.77 -2.77
C VAL A 26 51.18 -13.70 -3.10
N ILE A 27 51.36 -15.02 -2.93
CA ILE A 27 50.30 -16.02 -3.16
C ILE A 27 49.10 -15.74 -2.23
N ALA A 28 49.33 -15.61 -0.93
CA ALA A 28 48.27 -15.35 0.04
C ALA A 28 47.50 -14.05 -0.27
N TRP A 29 48.23 -13.02 -0.72
CA TRP A 29 47.61 -11.75 -1.11
C TRP A 29 46.76 -11.88 -2.38
N VAL A 30 47.26 -12.58 -3.40
CA VAL A 30 46.50 -12.85 -4.64
C VAL A 30 45.26 -13.68 -4.35
N GLU A 31 45.36 -14.73 -3.55
CA GLU A 31 44.20 -15.54 -3.14
C GLU A 31 43.15 -14.70 -2.41
N SER A 32 43.57 -13.83 -1.50
CA SER A 32 42.67 -12.91 -0.81
C SER A 32 41.99 -11.92 -1.77
N LEU A 33 42.70 -11.42 -2.79
CA LEU A 33 42.12 -10.53 -3.79
C LEU A 33 41.11 -11.26 -4.67
N VAL A 34 41.43 -12.47 -5.13
CA VAL A 34 40.52 -13.31 -5.93
C VAL A 34 39.26 -13.65 -5.14
N ALA A 35 39.38 -14.04 -3.87
CA ALA A 35 38.24 -14.30 -3.00
C ALA A 35 37.34 -13.06 -2.84
N ARG A 36 37.95 -11.87 -2.70
CA ARG A 36 37.23 -10.60 -2.62
C ARG A 36 36.50 -10.26 -3.91
N ILE A 37 37.13 -10.48 -5.06
CA ILE A 37 36.54 -10.26 -6.39
C ILE A 37 35.32 -11.17 -6.57
N ASN A 38 35.47 -12.47 -6.34
CA ASN A 38 34.37 -13.43 -6.48
C ASN A 38 33.17 -13.07 -5.58
N ALA A 39 33.42 -12.65 -4.34
CA ALA A 39 32.37 -12.21 -3.42
C ALA A 39 31.67 -10.93 -3.89
N LEU A 40 32.41 -9.99 -4.50
CA LEU A 40 31.84 -8.77 -5.06
C LEU A 40 31.04 -9.05 -6.32
N GLU A 41 31.54 -9.90 -7.22
CA GLU A 41 30.83 -10.32 -8.44
C GLU A 41 29.51 -11.00 -8.10
N ALA A 42 29.51 -11.96 -7.17
CA ALA A 42 28.29 -12.62 -6.72
C ALA A 42 27.27 -11.61 -6.12
N ARG A 43 27.76 -10.60 -5.40
CA ARG A 43 26.89 -9.56 -4.84
C ARG A 43 26.34 -8.63 -5.91
N VAL A 44 27.15 -8.28 -6.91
CA VAL A 44 26.71 -7.47 -8.05
C VAL A 44 25.63 -8.22 -8.81
N GLU A 45 25.86 -9.49 -9.15
CA GLU A 45 24.89 -10.34 -9.83
C GLU A 45 23.57 -10.44 -9.05
N ALA A 46 23.63 -10.67 -7.73
CA ALA A 46 22.44 -10.71 -6.89
C ALA A 46 21.66 -9.38 -6.88
N LEU A 47 22.35 -8.24 -6.84
CA LEU A 47 21.74 -6.91 -6.87
C LEU A 47 21.15 -6.59 -8.25
N GLU A 48 21.84 -6.96 -9.33
CA GLU A 48 21.36 -6.81 -10.71
C GLU A 48 20.11 -7.66 -10.94
N ASN A 49 20.12 -8.91 -10.48
CA ASN A 49 18.97 -9.80 -10.50
C ASN A 49 17.80 -9.25 -9.68
N GLN A 50 18.05 -8.66 -8.51
CA GLN A 50 17.01 -8.02 -7.71
C GLN A 50 16.37 -6.83 -8.44
N LYS A 51 17.18 -6.06 -9.18
CA LYS A 51 16.73 -4.88 -9.93
C LYS A 51 15.98 -5.25 -11.22
N SER A 52 16.32 -6.38 -11.85
CA SER A 52 15.69 -6.84 -13.09
C SER A 52 14.34 -7.54 -12.88
N GLN A 53 14.02 -7.95 -11.65
CA GLN A 53 12.75 -8.58 -11.31
C GLN A 53 11.61 -7.57 -11.19
N ASP A 54 10.57 -7.75 -11.99
CA ASP A 54 9.31 -7.00 -11.92
C ASP A 54 8.09 -7.95 -12.00
N SER A 55 6.88 -7.42 -11.85
CA SER A 55 5.65 -8.22 -11.91
C SER A 55 5.43 -8.99 -13.23
N GLN A 56 6.15 -8.66 -14.31
CA GLN A 56 6.02 -9.36 -15.58
C GLN A 56 6.88 -10.63 -15.64
N ASN A 57 8.03 -10.64 -14.97
CA ASN A 57 9.00 -11.72 -15.09
C ASN A 57 9.28 -12.50 -13.78
N SER A 58 8.69 -12.10 -12.65
CA SER A 58 9.04 -12.68 -11.33
C SER A 58 7.86 -13.19 -10.49
N SER A 59 6.65 -13.28 -11.06
CA SER A 59 5.41 -13.63 -10.33
C SER A 59 5.10 -12.75 -9.11
N LYS A 60 5.85 -11.65 -8.92
CA LYS A 60 5.57 -10.65 -7.88
C LYS A 60 4.29 -9.90 -8.21
N PRO A 61 3.47 -9.53 -7.21
CA PRO A 61 2.28 -8.75 -7.46
C PRO A 61 2.65 -7.36 -8.04
N PRO A 62 1.84 -6.80 -8.97
CA PRO A 62 2.08 -5.49 -9.58
C PRO A 62 2.22 -4.33 -8.58
N SER A 63 1.66 -4.48 -7.38
CA SER A 63 1.82 -3.54 -6.27
C SER A 63 3.27 -3.40 -5.80
N GLY A 64 4.13 -4.39 -6.06
CA GLY A 64 5.56 -4.37 -5.72
C GLY A 64 6.41 -3.55 -6.69
N ASP A 65 5.91 -3.22 -7.88
CA ASP A 65 6.64 -2.47 -8.91
C ASP A 65 6.69 -0.95 -8.64
N GLY A 66 6.10 -0.49 -7.53
CA GLY A 66 6.07 0.91 -7.11
C GLY A 66 5.08 1.79 -7.90
N PHE A 67 5.10 3.10 -7.61
CA PHE A 67 4.11 4.07 -8.12
C PHE A 67 4.24 4.43 -9.60
N GLY A 68 5.27 3.93 -10.29
CA GLY A 68 5.52 4.22 -11.71
C GLY A 68 4.55 3.51 -12.66
N LYS A 69 4.01 2.34 -12.28
CA LYS A 69 3.09 1.58 -13.13
C LYS A 69 1.64 1.90 -12.77
N ARG A 70 0.99 2.74 -13.59
CA ARG A 70 -0.47 2.89 -13.59
C ARG A 70 -1.08 1.61 -14.17
N THR A 71 -1.85 0.87 -13.39
CA THR A 71 -2.69 -0.22 -13.91
C THR A 71 -3.60 0.37 -14.98
N LYS A 72 -3.34 0.04 -16.25
CA LYS A 72 -4.16 0.51 -17.36
C LYS A 72 -5.44 -0.31 -17.35
N SER A 73 -6.58 0.35 -17.15
CA SER A 73 -7.88 -0.30 -17.25
C SER A 73 -7.98 -1.02 -18.61
N LEU A 74 -8.29 -2.32 -18.58
CA LEU A 74 -8.63 -3.09 -19.79
C LEU A 74 -10.02 -2.73 -20.33
N ARG A 75 -10.81 -1.98 -19.56
CA ARG A 75 -12.16 -1.59 -19.95
C ARG A 75 -12.10 -0.54 -21.07
N THR A 76 -12.78 -0.83 -22.17
CA THR A 76 -13.06 0.18 -23.21
C THR A 76 -13.87 1.33 -22.60
N LYS A 77 -13.51 2.58 -22.93
CA LYS A 77 -14.27 3.75 -22.48
C LYS A 77 -15.71 3.62 -22.96
N SER A 78 -16.65 3.54 -22.03
CA SER A 78 -18.05 3.30 -22.36
C SER A 78 -18.79 4.52 -22.92
N GLY A 79 -18.20 5.72 -22.92
CA GLY A 79 -18.85 6.99 -23.33
C GLY A 79 -20.02 7.42 -22.44
N ARG A 80 -20.65 6.47 -21.74
CA ARG A 80 -21.71 6.65 -20.76
C ARG A 80 -21.21 7.39 -19.54
N GLN A 81 -22.01 8.31 -19.04
CA GLN A 81 -21.78 8.98 -17.76
C GLN A 81 -21.82 7.96 -16.62
N SER A 82 -21.06 8.25 -15.55
CA SER A 82 -21.11 7.50 -14.31
C SER A 82 -22.47 7.68 -13.62
N GLY A 83 -23.05 6.58 -13.12
CA GLY A 83 -24.36 6.57 -12.44
C GLY A 83 -25.48 5.96 -13.28
N GLY A 84 -26.71 6.12 -12.77
CA GLY A 84 -27.93 5.75 -13.49
C GLY A 84 -28.01 6.48 -14.82
N GLN A 85 -28.46 5.79 -15.86
CA GLN A 85 -28.55 6.38 -17.20
C GLN A 85 -29.88 7.15 -17.30
N PRO A 86 -29.94 8.22 -18.13
CA PRO A 86 -31.22 8.87 -18.44
C PRO A 86 -32.27 7.84 -18.85
N ASP A 87 -33.51 8.03 -18.40
CA ASP A 87 -34.67 7.15 -18.64
C ASP A 87 -34.61 5.75 -18.00
N HIS A 88 -33.58 5.42 -17.20
CA HIS A 88 -33.66 4.23 -16.36
C HIS A 88 -34.62 4.48 -15.20
N PRO A 89 -35.68 3.65 -15.05
CA PRO A 89 -36.58 3.77 -13.90
C PRO A 89 -35.80 3.48 -12.63
N GLY A 90 -35.83 4.41 -11.68
CA GLY A 90 -35.33 4.18 -10.34
C GLY A 90 -36.25 3.25 -9.58
N SER A 91 -35.68 2.38 -8.75
CA SER A 91 -36.43 1.54 -7.80
C SER A 91 -36.16 2.05 -6.38
N THR A 92 -36.52 3.32 -6.12
CA THR A 92 -36.45 3.86 -4.76
C THR A 92 -37.45 3.13 -3.90
N LEU A 93 -37.02 2.73 -2.70
CA LEU A 93 -37.88 2.02 -1.77
C LEU A 93 -38.77 3.05 -1.06
N GLU A 94 -40.06 3.06 -1.45
CA GLU A 94 -41.05 3.98 -0.90
C GLU A 94 -41.43 3.62 0.54
N TRP A 95 -41.91 4.62 1.27
CA TRP A 95 -42.41 4.38 2.62
C TRP A 95 -43.62 3.45 2.60
N ARG A 96 -43.66 2.49 3.52
CA ARG A 96 -44.86 1.68 3.78
C ARG A 96 -45.70 2.30 4.88
N GLU A 97 -46.99 2.45 4.62
CA GLU A 97 -47.97 2.91 5.62
C GLU A 97 -48.13 1.91 6.78
N ALA A 98 -48.09 0.62 6.48
CA ALA A 98 -48.13 -0.44 7.49
C ALA A 98 -46.70 -0.80 7.94
N VAL A 99 -46.40 -0.54 9.21
CA VAL A 99 -45.11 -0.86 9.86
C VAL A 99 -45.30 -1.81 11.02
N ASP A 100 -44.32 -2.69 11.24
CA ASP A 100 -44.35 -3.65 12.33
C ASP A 100 -44.16 -2.98 13.70
N GLN A 101 -43.30 -1.95 13.76
CA GLN A 101 -42.98 -1.22 14.99
C GLN A 101 -42.70 0.26 14.73
N VAL A 102 -43.18 1.13 15.63
CA VAL A 102 -42.83 2.55 15.70
C VAL A 102 -42.06 2.80 16.99
N ILE A 103 -40.87 3.38 16.88
CA ILE A 103 -40.01 3.72 18.02
C ILE A 103 -39.81 5.23 18.05
N THR A 104 -40.27 5.88 19.12
CA THR A 104 -40.09 7.32 19.32
C THR A 104 -38.82 7.59 20.12
N HIS A 105 -37.91 8.39 19.56
CA HIS A 105 -36.72 8.85 20.23
C HIS A 105 -36.89 10.31 20.67
N ALA A 106 -37.32 10.52 21.91
CA ALA A 106 -37.47 11.86 22.48
C ALA A 106 -36.11 12.42 22.94
N VAL A 107 -35.91 13.72 22.74
CA VAL A 107 -34.76 14.44 23.30
C VAL A 107 -35.18 14.95 24.68
N VAL A 108 -34.68 14.30 25.73
CA VAL A 108 -35.06 14.61 27.13
C VAL A 108 -34.14 15.64 27.78
N ASN A 109 -32.96 15.89 27.22
CA ASN A 109 -32.02 16.88 27.74
C ASN A 109 -31.41 17.72 26.62
N CYS A 110 -31.17 18.99 26.92
CA CYS A 110 -30.43 19.88 26.02
C CYS A 110 -28.96 19.44 25.95
N LEU A 111 -28.44 19.19 24.74
CA LEU A 111 -27.04 18.78 24.52
C LEU A 111 -26.02 19.88 24.89
N GLY A 112 -26.45 21.15 24.96
CA GLY A 112 -25.58 22.27 25.31
C GLY A 112 -25.48 22.54 26.81
N CYS A 113 -26.62 22.63 27.51
CA CYS A 113 -26.67 23.02 28.92
C CYS A 113 -27.14 21.92 29.88
N GLY A 114 -27.60 20.77 29.39
CA GLY A 114 -28.07 19.64 30.20
C GLY A 114 -29.45 19.82 30.83
N ALA A 115 -30.12 20.96 30.65
CA ALA A 115 -31.47 21.19 31.16
C ALA A 115 -32.46 20.15 30.63
N SER A 116 -33.45 19.77 31.45
CA SER A 116 -34.52 18.86 31.05
C SER A 116 -35.41 19.53 30.00
N LEU A 117 -35.78 18.75 28.99
CA LEU A 117 -36.69 19.11 27.90
C LEU A 117 -37.98 18.26 27.91
N GLU A 118 -38.20 17.46 28.96
CA GLU A 118 -39.35 16.55 29.04
C GLU A 118 -40.71 17.26 28.97
N GLU A 119 -40.79 18.47 29.51
CA GLU A 119 -42.01 19.29 29.53
C GLU A 119 -42.01 20.37 28.42
N VAL A 120 -41.00 20.39 27.55
CA VAL A 120 -40.87 21.37 26.48
C VAL A 120 -41.58 20.87 25.22
N GLU A 121 -42.36 21.73 24.57
CA GLU A 121 -43.08 21.39 23.33
C GLU A 121 -42.11 21.06 22.19
N VAL A 122 -42.42 19.98 21.45
CA VAL A 122 -41.59 19.51 20.34
C VAL A 122 -41.72 20.46 19.15
N LEU A 123 -40.61 21.07 18.75
CA LEU A 123 -40.58 22.00 17.62
C LEU A 123 -40.52 21.31 16.25
N ASN A 124 -39.85 20.16 16.15
CA ASN A 124 -39.64 19.44 14.89
C ASN A 124 -39.52 17.94 15.10
N LEU A 125 -39.95 17.17 14.11
CA LEU A 125 -39.82 15.72 14.07
C LEU A 125 -38.96 15.30 12.86
N ASN A 126 -38.09 14.32 13.07
CA ASN A 126 -37.40 13.63 12.00
C ASN A 126 -37.82 12.16 12.04
N CYS A 127 -38.34 11.66 10.92
CA CYS A 127 -38.84 10.30 10.81
C CYS A 127 -38.05 9.56 9.73
N ARG A 128 -37.69 8.31 10.02
CA ARG A 128 -37.06 7.38 9.07
C ARG A 128 -37.70 6.01 9.17
N GLN A 129 -37.91 5.36 8.03
CA GLN A 129 -38.33 3.96 7.97
C GLN A 129 -37.10 3.08 7.73
N VAL A 130 -36.95 2.05 8.56
CA VAL A 130 -35.86 1.06 8.45
C VAL A 130 -36.50 -0.28 8.09
N HIS A 131 -35.91 -0.97 7.12
CA HIS A 131 -36.30 -2.33 6.74
C HIS A 131 -35.24 -3.31 7.22
N ASP A 132 -35.59 -4.12 8.20
CA ASP A 132 -34.71 -5.19 8.67
C ASP A 132 -34.84 -6.43 7.79
N LEU A 133 -33.71 -7.06 7.48
CA LEU A 133 -33.69 -8.33 6.77
C LEU A 133 -34.00 -9.47 7.75
N PRO A 134 -34.81 -10.47 7.35
CA PRO A 134 -35.04 -11.63 8.18
C PRO A 134 -33.73 -12.42 8.38
N PRO A 135 -33.59 -13.15 9.50
CA PRO A 135 -32.46 -14.04 9.70
C PRO A 135 -32.41 -15.11 8.60
N LEU A 136 -31.21 -15.44 8.15
CA LEU A 136 -30.99 -16.52 7.18
C LEU A 136 -31.32 -17.86 7.86
N GLN A 137 -32.04 -18.73 7.14
CA GLN A 137 -32.34 -20.11 7.53
C GLN A 137 -31.21 -21.06 7.16
#